data_AF-A0A959I8D9-F1
#
_entry.id   AF-A0A959I8D9-F1
#
_cell.length_a   1.000
_cell.length_b   1.000
_cell.length_c   1.000
_cell.angle_alpha   90.00
_cell.angle_beta   90.00
_cell.angle_gamma   90.00
#
_symmetry.space_group_name_H-M   'P 1'
#
loop_
_entity.id
_entity.type
_entity.pdbx_description
1 polymer ?
#
loop_
_entity_poly.entity_id
_entity_poly.type
_entity_poly.pdbx_seq_one_letter_code
_entity_poly.pdbx_strand_id
1 'polypeptide(L)' 'MSVHQKSPRRVTTHVLQAMKAKGEKIAMLTGYDYSMARILDEAGIDVILVGDSASNVMA' A
#
# COMPACT_ATOMS: atom_id res chain seq x y z
N MET A 1 9.01 -0.51 -23.91
CA MET A 1 8.69 -0.72 -22.48
C MET A 1 8.09 0.58 -21.95
N SER A 2 6.79 0.59 -21.63
CA SER A 2 6.10 1.79 -21.19
C SER A 2 6.49 2.08 -19.74
N VAL A 3 7.42 3.01 -19.55
CA VAL A 3 7.75 3.60 -18.25
C VAL A 3 6.50 4.30 -17.73
N HIS A 4 5.73 3.59 -16.91
CA HIS A 4 4.60 4.16 -16.21
C HIS A 4 5.13 5.20 -15.21
N GLN A 5 5.13 6.46 -15.62
CA GLN A 5 5.12 7.58 -14.67
C GLN A 5 3.76 7.56 -13.97
N LYS A 6 3.61 6.70 -12.97
CA LYS A 6 2.54 6.84 -11.99
C LYS A 6 2.87 8.09 -11.19
N SER A 7 2.14 9.18 -11.43
CA SER A 7 2.09 10.31 -10.49
C SER A 7 1.91 9.75 -9.08
N PRO A 8 2.60 10.28 -8.06
CA PRO A 8 2.52 9.72 -6.71
C PRO A 8 1.05 9.72 -6.26
N ARG A 9 0.46 8.52 -6.22
CA ARG A 9 -0.95 8.32 -5.87
C ARG A 9 -1.03 8.43 -4.36
N ARG A 10 -1.30 9.64 -3.87
CA ARG A 10 -1.49 9.86 -2.43
C ARG A 10 -2.82 9.23 -2.00
N VAL A 11 -2.75 8.05 -1.39
CA VAL A 11 -3.91 7.40 -0.79
C VAL A 11 -4.22 8.08 0.55
N THR A 12 -5.48 8.51 0.71
CA THR A 12 -5.98 9.11 1.95
C THR A 12 -7.21 8.34 2.42
N THR A 13 -7.65 8.56 3.66
CA THR A 13 -8.87 7.91 4.18
C THR A 13 -10.11 8.21 3.34
N HIS A 14 -10.22 9.42 2.76
CA HIS A 14 -11.29 9.77 1.84
C HIS A 14 -11.26 8.96 0.55
N VAL A 15 -10.07 8.72 -0.01
CA VAL A 15 -9.88 7.87 -1.19
C VAL A 15 -10.33 6.44 -0.90
N LEU A 16 -9.97 5.88 0.26
CA LEU A 16 -10.39 4.54 0.68
C LEU A 16 -11.92 4.43 0.85
N GLN A 17 -12.57 5.45 1.41
CA GLN A 17 -14.03 5.50 1.51
C GLN A 17 -14.69 5.54 0.12
N ALA A 18 -14.14 6.32 -0.81
CA ALA A 18 -14.63 6.39 -2.18
C ALA A 18 -14.45 5.06 -2.93
N MET A 19 -13.31 4.39 -2.76
CA MET A 19 -13.06 3.06 -3.33
C MET A 19 -14.09 2.04 -2.83
N LYS A 20 -14.37 2.03 -1.52
CA LYS A 20 -15.41 1.18 -0.93
C LYS A 20 -16.79 1.47 -1.52
N ALA A 21 -17.16 2.74 -1.66
CA ALA A 21 -18.46 3.14 -2.23
C ALA A 21 -18.62 2.70 -3.70
N LYS A 22 -17.52 2.69 -4.45
CA LYS A 22 -17.48 2.23 -5.85
C LYS A 22 -17.38 0.70 -6.00
N GLY A 23 -17.19 -0.04 -4.90
CA GLY A 23 -16.94 -1.47 -4.95
C GLY A 23 -15.54 -1.85 -5.44
N GLU A 24 -14.61 -0.89 -5.51
CA GLU A 24 -13.21 -1.14 -5.84
C GLU A 24 -12.53 -1.88 -4.67
N LYS A 25 -11.79 -2.96 -4.97
CA LYS A 25 -11.05 -3.71 -3.95
C LYS A 25 -9.82 -2.90 -3.51
N ILE A 26 -9.56 -2.89 -2.20
CA ILE A 26 -8.42 -2.20 -1.58
C ILE A 26 -7.38 -3.27 -1.27
N ALA A 27 -6.16 -3.12 -1.80
CA ALA A 27 -5.04 -4.01 -1.50
C ALA A 27 -4.22 -3.48 -0.32
N MET A 28 -4.01 -4.30 0.70
CA MET A 28 -3.23 -3.95 1.89
C MET A 28 -2.20 -5.04 2.19
N LEU A 29 -0.95 -4.62 2.45
CA LEU A 29 0.13 -5.52 2.86
C LEU A 29 0.86 -4.96 4.08
N THR A 30 1.42 -5.85 4.89
CA THR A 30 2.29 -5.43 5.99
C THR A 30 3.67 -5.04 5.45
N GLY A 31 4.26 -4.00 6.03
CA GLY A 31 5.59 -3.54 5.69
C GLY A 31 6.32 -3.09 6.94
N TYR A 32 7.59 -3.46 7.07
CA TYR A 32 8.36 -3.28 8.31
C TYR A 32 9.60 -2.39 8.14
N ASP A 33 10.03 -2.16 6.90
CA ASP A 33 11.18 -1.31 6.60
C ASP A 33 10.98 -0.45 5.34
N TYR A 34 11.91 0.50 5.14
CA TYR A 34 11.90 1.45 4.02
C TYR A 34 11.99 0.75 2.65
N SER A 35 12.80 -0.29 2.54
CA SER A 35 13.05 -1.00 1.28
C SER A 35 11.77 -1.72 0.83
N MET A 36 11.10 -2.43 1.74
CA MET A 36 9.78 -3.00 1.52
C MET A 36 8.77 -1.92 1.15
N ALA A 37 8.73 -0.80 1.89
CA ALA A 37 7.78 0.26 1.61
C ALA A 37 7.92 0.83 0.19
N ARG A 38 9.16 1.02 -0.31
CA ARG A 38 9.38 1.43 -1.69
C ARG A 38 8.88 0.40 -2.70
N ILE A 39 9.19 -0.88 -2.49
CA ILE A 39 8.77 -1.95 -3.41
C ILE A 39 7.23 -2.05 -3.45
N LEU A 40 6.56 -1.94 -2.30
CA LEU A 40 5.11 -2.00 -2.19
C LEU A 40 4.43 -0.78 -2.85
N ASP A 41 5.02 0.42 -2.71
CA ASP A 41 4.55 1.64 -3.38
C ASP A 41 4.68 1.51 -4.91
N GLU A 42 5.81 1.02 -5.40
CA GLU A 42 6.04 0.74 -6.83
C GLU A 42 5.11 -0.35 -7.37
N ALA A 43 4.80 -1.37 -6.57
CA ALA A 43 3.83 -2.41 -6.90
C ALA A 43 2.38 -1.89 -6.94
N GLY A 44 2.11 -0.70 -6.40
CA GLY A 44 0.79 -0.07 -6.40
C GLY A 44 -0.13 -0.58 -5.31
N ILE A 45 0.41 -0.98 -4.15
CA ILE A 45 -0.37 -1.30 -2.95
C ILE A 45 -1.05 -0.04 -2.42
N ASP A 46 -2.34 -0.14 -2.07
CA ASP A 46 -3.11 1.02 -1.60
C ASP A 46 -2.77 1.41 -0.15
N VAL A 47 -2.47 0.42 0.70
CA VAL A 47 -2.21 0.62 2.13
C VAL A 47 -1.06 -0.27 2.61
N ILE A 48 -0.09 0.33 3.30
CA ILE A 48 0.98 -0.40 4.01
C ILE A 48 0.67 -0.39 5.51
N LEU A 49 0.54 -1.57 6.11
CA LEU A 49 0.27 -1.75 7.53
C LEU A 49 1.58 -2.04 8.30
N VAL A 50 1.97 -1.12 9.17
CA VAL A 50 3.04 -1.37 10.15
C VAL A 50 2.38 -1.94 11.41
N GLY A 51 2.23 -3.27 11.44
CA GLY A 51 1.55 -3.98 12.53
C GLY A 51 2.51 -4.58 13.57
N ASP A 52 1.95 -4.95 14.72
CA ASP A 52 2.62 -5.72 15.78
C ASP A 52 3.05 -7.13 15.33
N SER A 53 2.51 -7.62 14.21
CA SER A 53 2.93 -8.83 13.51
C SER A 53 4.41 -8.85 13.11
N ALA A 54 5.10 -7.70 13.14
CA ALA A 54 6.56 -7.65 13.07
C ALA A 54 7.21 -8.60 14.10
N SER A 55 6.63 -8.70 15.29
CA SER A 55 7.11 -9.56 16.38
C SER A 55 6.98 -11.05 16.08
N ASN A 56 6.05 -11.46 15.21
CA ASN A 56 5.86 -12.86 14.82
C ASN A 56 6.69 -13.27 13.60
N VAL A 57 7.14 -12.30 12.79
CA VAL A 57 7.87 -12.55 11.53
C VAL A 57 9.37 -12.28 11.66
N MET A 58 9.78 -11.40 12.58
CA MET A 58 11.21 -11.10 12.85
C MET A 58 11.79 -11.84 14.07
N ALA A 59 11.03 -12.75 14.69
CA ALA A 59 11.50 -13.62 15.77
C ALA A 59 12.14 -14.91 15.23
#